data_AF-Q12A96-F1
#
_entry.id   AF-Q12A96-F1
#
_cell.length_a   1.000
_cell.length_b   1.000
_cell.length_c   1.000
_cell.angle_alpha   90.00
_cell.angle_beta   90.00
_cell.angle_gamma   90.00
#
_symmetry.space_group_name_H-M   'P 1'
#
loop_
_entity.id
_entity.type
_entity.pdbx_description
1 polymer ?
#
loop_
_entity_poly.entity_id
_entity_poly.type
_entity_poly.pdbx_seq_one_letter_code
_entity_poly.pdbx_strand_id
1 'polypeptide(L)'
;MSRSRSRLLPGAWRLTACACVWMLGVGASQAQSLPAPKRAAAQVSLAGAGISGIGRTATPAEIRAWDIDVRPDFKGLPKGQGSVRQGEVLWEAQCASCHGSFAESSDVFTPLVGGVTAQDIRAGRVDSLLPGANQPHRTTLMKLSTLSTLWDYINRAMPWNAPKTLTADEVYAATAYILHLGNVLPADFTLSDSNIREVQDRLPNRHGMTTAHALWPGKELGGTARPDVQGLACMKDCKAQAVVKSFLPDYARNAHGNLVDQSRLVGVSRGADTTRPPQARNFEPNLDVARYERSSSAPEKGAKAALPAAATTAPIPAGTAGVMPLLQKNACVACHGMDSKLVGPSFREIAAKYKDHADAVNYLSGKIRAGGQGVWGSMAMPAQSLSLAESAQLAQWLALGAKP
;
A
#
# COMPACT_ATOMS: atom_id res chain seq x y z
N MET A 1 29.61 17.37 49.00
CA MET A 1 28.73 16.84 50.06
C MET A 1 28.19 15.49 49.62
N SER A 2 28.66 14.44 50.28
CA SER A 2 28.33 13.04 50.05
C SER A 2 26.92 12.71 50.56
N ARG A 3 26.09 12.01 49.78
CA ARG A 3 25.00 11.17 50.31
C ARG A 3 24.83 9.89 49.47
N SER A 4 25.52 8.88 49.98
CA SER A 4 25.11 7.48 50.22
C SER A 4 24.16 6.78 49.25
N ARG A 5 24.72 5.73 48.62
CA ARG A 5 24.04 4.60 48.00
C ARG A 5 23.48 3.67 49.09
N SER A 6 22.26 3.19 48.93
CA SER A 6 21.74 2.01 49.65
C SER A 6 21.39 0.92 48.63
N ARG A 7 22.22 -0.14 48.62
CA ARG A 7 21.96 -1.41 47.95
C ARG A 7 21.01 -2.23 48.83
N LEU A 8 19.98 -2.83 48.24
CA LEU A 8 19.22 -3.93 48.85
C LEU A 8 19.34 -5.15 47.94
N LEU A 9 19.90 -6.22 48.49
CA LEU A 9 20.00 -7.56 47.91
C LEU A 9 18.80 -8.42 48.38
N PRO A 10 18.49 -9.53 47.67
CA PRO A 10 17.19 -10.21 47.77
C PRO A 10 17.13 -11.27 48.88
N GLY A 11 15.97 -11.35 49.54
CA GLY A 11 15.65 -12.37 50.54
C GLY A 11 15.11 -13.65 49.89
N ALA A 12 15.73 -14.78 50.23
CA ALA A 12 15.33 -16.13 49.86
C ALA A 12 14.04 -16.55 50.59
N TRP A 13 13.08 -17.13 49.86
CA TRP A 13 11.94 -17.84 50.45
C TRP A 13 11.99 -19.30 49.98
N ARG A 14 12.09 -20.20 50.98
CA ARG A 14 12.20 -21.65 50.84
C ARG A 14 10.83 -22.29 50.65
N LEU A 15 10.81 -23.31 49.79
CA LEU A 15 9.75 -24.30 49.61
C LEU A 15 9.49 -25.09 50.90
N THR A 16 8.21 -25.32 51.22
CA THR A 16 7.80 -26.42 52.11
C THR A 16 6.63 -27.16 51.47
N ALA A 17 6.88 -28.40 51.06
CA ALA A 17 5.87 -29.34 50.57
C ALA A 17 5.30 -30.11 51.76
N CYS A 18 3.98 -30.11 51.95
CA CYS A 18 3.29 -31.00 52.87
C CYS A 18 2.60 -32.09 52.06
N ALA A 19 3.12 -33.31 52.18
CA ALA A 19 2.51 -34.53 51.69
C ALA A 19 1.57 -35.09 52.77
N CYS A 20 0.30 -35.30 52.45
CA CYS A 20 -0.59 -36.15 53.23
C CYS A 20 -0.97 -37.38 52.39
N VAL A 21 -0.45 -38.52 52.84
CA VAL A 21 -0.77 -39.88 52.40
C VAL A 21 -2.08 -40.30 53.03
N TRP A 22 -3.00 -40.88 52.25
CA TRP A 22 -4.05 -41.77 52.77
C TRP A 22 -4.12 -43.04 51.92
N MET A 23 -3.95 -44.19 52.57
CA MET A 23 -3.98 -45.53 52.00
C MET A 23 -5.41 -46.08 51.89
N LEU A 24 -5.67 -46.70 50.74
CA LEU A 24 -6.41 -47.95 50.44
C LEU A 24 -7.65 -48.35 51.26
N GLY A 25 -8.76 -48.53 50.55
CA GLY A 25 -9.87 -49.42 50.89
C GLY A 25 -10.48 -50.03 49.62
N VAL A 26 -10.22 -51.32 49.39
CA VAL A 26 -10.78 -52.12 48.28
C VAL A 26 -12.19 -52.56 48.67
N GLY A 27 -13.19 -52.22 47.83
CA GLY A 27 -14.55 -52.71 47.94
C GLY A 27 -15.13 -52.93 46.56
N ALA A 28 -15.17 -54.19 46.12
CA ALA A 28 -15.79 -54.60 44.86
C ALA A 28 -17.31 -54.62 45.02
N SER A 29 -18.01 -53.71 44.33
CA SER A 29 -19.44 -53.82 44.07
C SER A 29 -19.65 -53.91 42.57
N GLN A 30 -20.11 -55.07 42.11
CA GLN A 30 -20.58 -55.28 40.75
C GLN A 30 -21.86 -54.47 40.55
N ALA A 31 -21.78 -53.38 39.78
CA ALA A 31 -22.93 -52.70 39.23
C ALA A 31 -23.16 -53.23 37.81
N GLN A 32 -24.30 -53.90 37.62
CA GLN A 32 -24.76 -54.38 36.32
C GLN A 32 -24.93 -53.20 35.35
N SER A 33 -24.21 -53.25 34.22
CA SER A 33 -24.30 -52.26 33.15
C SER A 33 -25.61 -52.42 32.38
N LEU A 34 -26.55 -51.50 32.61
CA LEU A 34 -27.65 -51.28 31.66
C LEU A 34 -27.10 -50.54 30.42
N PRO A 35 -27.50 -50.90 29.20
CA PRO A 35 -27.04 -50.22 27.99
C PRO A 35 -27.56 -48.78 27.98
N ALA A 36 -26.64 -47.82 27.89
CA ALA A 36 -26.97 -46.42 27.73
C ALA A 36 -27.85 -46.22 26.48
N PRO A 37 -28.92 -45.43 26.55
CA PRO A 37 -29.69 -45.10 25.35
C PRO A 37 -28.77 -44.35 24.41
N LYS A 38 -28.70 -44.80 23.15
CA LYS A 38 -28.00 -44.10 22.06
C LYS A 38 -28.58 -42.69 21.99
N ARG A 39 -27.90 -41.72 22.63
CA ARG A 39 -28.12 -40.31 22.34
C ARG A 39 -27.64 -40.11 20.91
N ALA A 40 -28.59 -40.14 19.98
CA ALA A 40 -28.38 -39.52 18.69
C ALA A 40 -27.86 -38.12 18.98
N ALA A 41 -26.61 -37.86 18.61
CA ALA A 41 -26.07 -36.52 18.60
C ALA A 41 -26.95 -35.76 17.60
N ALA A 42 -27.97 -35.08 18.12
CA ALA A 42 -28.68 -34.07 17.37
C ALA A 42 -27.60 -33.06 16.99
N GLN A 43 -27.16 -33.13 15.73
CA GLN A 43 -26.45 -32.05 15.11
C GLN A 43 -27.41 -30.85 15.20
N VAL A 44 -27.16 -29.99 16.18
CA VAL A 44 -27.78 -28.67 16.21
C VAL A 44 -27.21 -27.96 14.99
N SER A 45 -27.94 -28.06 13.88
CA SER A 45 -27.72 -27.23 12.72
C SER A 45 -28.05 -25.82 13.17
N LEU A 46 -27.01 -25.04 13.50
CA LEU A 46 -27.11 -23.59 13.56
C LEU A 46 -27.30 -23.08 12.13
N ALA A 47 -28.47 -23.34 11.57
CA ALA A 47 -29.02 -22.48 10.53
C ALA A 47 -29.32 -21.17 11.25
N GLY A 48 -28.35 -20.25 11.24
CA GLY A 48 -28.60 -18.87 11.64
C GLY A 48 -29.74 -18.36 10.77
N ALA A 49 -30.92 -18.24 11.35
CA ALA A 49 -31.99 -17.47 10.75
C ALA A 49 -31.41 -16.07 10.57
N GLY A 50 -31.13 -15.69 9.32
CA GLY A 50 -30.81 -14.31 8.99
C GLY A 50 -31.89 -13.41 9.59
N ILE A 51 -31.56 -12.15 9.83
CA ILE A 51 -32.56 -11.13 10.16
C ILE A 51 -33.68 -11.30 9.13
N SER A 52 -34.90 -11.65 9.57
CA SER A 52 -35.97 -12.09 8.68
C SER A 52 -36.12 -11.14 7.49
N GLY A 53 -35.90 -11.67 6.28
CA GLY A 53 -36.00 -10.90 5.03
C GLY A 53 -34.72 -10.22 4.53
N ILE A 54 -33.57 -10.37 5.20
CA ILE A 54 -32.28 -9.81 4.74
C ILE A 54 -31.23 -10.92 4.58
N GLY A 55 -30.84 -11.17 3.33
CA GLY A 55 -29.73 -12.07 2.97
C GLY A 55 -30.04 -13.56 3.12
N ARG A 56 -29.01 -14.38 2.88
CA ARG A 56 -29.01 -15.84 3.08
C ARG A 56 -27.66 -16.28 3.62
N THR A 57 -27.60 -17.48 4.19
CA THR A 57 -26.33 -18.12 4.55
C THR A 57 -25.44 -18.29 3.32
N ALA A 58 -24.17 -17.89 3.44
CA ALA A 58 -23.17 -18.13 2.41
C ALA A 58 -22.88 -19.63 2.31
N THR A 59 -22.82 -20.14 1.09
CA THR A 59 -22.46 -21.54 0.84
C THR A 59 -20.97 -21.77 1.12
N PRO A 60 -20.57 -23.00 1.46
CA PRO A 60 -19.14 -23.31 1.63
C PRO A 60 -18.29 -23.00 0.40
N ALA A 61 -18.86 -23.09 -0.81
CA ALA A 61 -18.16 -22.75 -2.05
C ALA A 61 -17.91 -21.24 -2.18
N GLU A 62 -18.88 -20.40 -1.81
CA GLU A 62 -18.73 -18.95 -1.81
C GLU A 62 -17.68 -18.51 -0.79
N ILE A 63 -17.72 -19.08 0.41
CA ILE A 63 -16.71 -18.80 1.44
C ILE A 63 -15.32 -19.16 0.92
N ARG A 64 -15.12 -20.37 0.38
CA ARG A 64 -13.81 -20.78 -0.18
C ARG A 64 -13.31 -19.90 -1.33
N ALA A 65 -14.22 -19.32 -2.13
CA ALA A 65 -13.84 -18.47 -3.25
C ALA A 65 -13.43 -17.05 -2.82
N TRP A 66 -13.88 -16.60 -1.64
CA TRP A 66 -13.67 -15.22 -1.16
C TRP A 66 -12.71 -15.14 0.03
N ASP A 67 -12.80 -16.08 0.97
CA ASP A 67 -11.96 -16.22 2.15
C ASP A 67 -10.66 -16.95 1.78
N ILE A 68 -9.76 -16.19 1.17
CA ILE A 68 -8.40 -16.63 0.81
C ILE A 68 -7.35 -15.95 1.71
N ASP A 69 -7.78 -15.42 2.86
CA ASP A 69 -6.94 -14.64 3.76
C ASP A 69 -5.86 -15.53 4.40
N VAL A 70 -4.60 -15.09 4.34
CA VAL A 70 -3.52 -15.69 5.12
C VAL A 70 -3.17 -14.81 6.30
N ARG A 71 -3.59 -15.26 7.48
CA ARG A 71 -3.37 -14.55 8.73
C ARG A 71 -1.89 -14.53 9.15
N PRO A 72 -1.48 -13.63 10.06
CA PRO A 72 -0.13 -13.61 10.64
C PRO A 72 0.32 -14.90 11.33
N ASP A 73 -0.63 -15.71 11.81
CA ASP A 73 -0.37 -17.04 12.35
C ASP A 73 -0.34 -18.13 11.26
N PHE A 74 -0.30 -17.75 9.98
CA PHE A 74 -0.35 -18.61 8.78
C PHE A 74 -1.61 -19.49 8.67
N LYS A 75 -2.66 -19.20 9.43
CA LYS A 75 -3.96 -19.82 9.20
C LYS A 75 -4.52 -19.35 7.86
N GLY A 76 -5.01 -20.29 7.05
CA GLY A 76 -5.49 -20.04 5.69
C GLY A 76 -4.43 -20.23 4.61
N LEU A 77 -3.17 -20.47 4.98
CA LEU A 77 -2.08 -20.67 4.03
C LEU A 77 -2.29 -21.97 3.20
N PRO A 78 -2.37 -21.89 1.86
CA PRO A 78 -2.49 -23.07 1.01
C PRO A 78 -1.20 -23.92 1.01
N LYS A 79 -1.37 -25.23 0.79
CA LYS A 79 -0.25 -26.15 0.56
C LYS A 79 0.47 -25.80 -0.74
N GLY A 80 1.79 -25.86 -0.71
CA GLY A 80 2.60 -25.54 -1.88
C GLY A 80 4.03 -25.19 -1.55
N GLN A 81 4.83 -24.99 -2.60
CA GLN A 81 6.22 -24.60 -2.50
C GLN A 81 6.71 -23.91 -3.77
N GLY A 82 7.74 -23.08 -3.63
CA GLY A 82 8.39 -22.39 -4.73
C GLY A 82 9.83 -22.02 -4.40
N SER A 83 10.73 -22.31 -5.32
CA SER A 83 12.14 -21.96 -5.20
C SER A 83 12.42 -20.52 -5.62
N VAL A 84 13.50 -19.95 -5.09
CA VAL A 84 13.99 -18.63 -5.51
C VAL A 84 14.21 -18.57 -7.03
N ARG A 85 14.79 -19.62 -7.62
CA ARG A 85 15.02 -19.70 -9.08
C ARG A 85 13.72 -19.71 -9.89
N GLN A 86 12.69 -20.42 -9.44
CA GLN A 86 11.38 -20.34 -10.10
C GLN A 86 10.78 -18.93 -9.96
N GLY A 87 10.99 -18.31 -8.80
CA GLY A 87 10.54 -16.95 -8.53
C GLY A 87 11.19 -15.92 -9.43
N GLU A 88 12.48 -16.05 -9.71
CA GLU A 88 13.21 -15.20 -10.65
C GLU A 88 12.60 -15.26 -12.06
N VAL A 89 12.35 -16.46 -12.58
CA VAL A 89 11.73 -16.65 -13.90
C VAL A 89 10.32 -16.03 -13.95
N LEU A 90 9.51 -16.27 -12.91
CA LEU A 90 8.17 -15.69 -12.80
C LEU A 90 8.23 -14.16 -12.70
N TRP A 91 9.19 -13.63 -11.94
CA TRP A 91 9.38 -12.21 -11.71
C TRP A 91 9.68 -11.46 -12.99
N GLU A 92 10.65 -11.94 -13.78
CA GLU A 92 10.99 -11.34 -15.07
C GLU A 92 9.80 -11.36 -16.04
N ALA A 93 9.00 -12.43 -16.02
CA ALA A 93 7.86 -12.57 -16.90
C ALA A 93 6.65 -11.70 -16.51
N GLN A 94 6.38 -11.51 -15.21
CA GLN A 94 5.10 -10.96 -14.75
C GLN A 94 5.21 -9.73 -13.83
N CYS A 95 6.39 -9.41 -13.30
CA CYS A 95 6.57 -8.38 -12.27
C CYS A 95 7.56 -7.28 -12.65
N ALA A 96 8.66 -7.62 -13.34
CA ALA A 96 9.79 -6.73 -13.58
C ALA A 96 9.44 -5.47 -14.38
N SER A 97 8.44 -5.53 -15.26
CA SER A 97 7.99 -4.37 -16.06
C SER A 97 7.49 -3.20 -15.20
N CYS A 98 7.03 -3.46 -13.98
CA CYS A 98 6.56 -2.45 -13.02
C CYS A 98 7.48 -2.32 -11.79
N HIS A 99 8.21 -3.37 -11.43
CA HIS A 99 8.99 -3.39 -10.19
C HIS A 99 10.51 -3.35 -10.40
N GLY A 100 10.99 -3.45 -11.64
CA GLY A 100 12.42 -3.64 -11.95
C GLY A 100 12.86 -5.09 -11.77
N SER A 101 13.94 -5.50 -12.42
CA SER A 101 14.46 -6.89 -12.37
C SER A 101 14.92 -7.30 -10.97
N PHE A 102 15.38 -6.33 -10.17
CA PHE A 102 15.83 -6.51 -8.78
C PHE A 102 14.87 -5.87 -7.76
N ALA A 103 13.62 -5.64 -8.16
CA ALA A 103 12.59 -5.01 -7.34
C ALA A 103 12.94 -3.58 -6.87
N GLU A 104 13.76 -2.88 -7.66
CA GLU A 104 14.37 -1.59 -7.41
C GLU A 104 13.55 -0.38 -7.89
N SER A 105 12.38 -0.60 -8.51
CA SER A 105 11.52 0.36 -9.26
C SER A 105 11.73 0.34 -10.77
N SER A 106 10.67 0.60 -11.54
CA SER A 106 10.68 0.85 -12.98
C SER A 106 10.21 2.27 -13.35
N ASP A 107 10.65 3.29 -12.60
CA ASP A 107 10.35 4.74 -12.71
C ASP A 107 9.11 5.25 -11.94
N VAL A 108 8.00 4.49 -11.90
CA VAL A 108 6.73 4.98 -11.29
C VAL A 108 6.52 4.42 -9.88
N PHE A 109 6.85 3.16 -9.67
CA PHE A 109 6.58 2.48 -8.39
C PHE A 109 7.74 2.67 -7.43
N THR A 110 7.47 2.78 -6.13
CA THR A 110 8.55 2.80 -5.13
C THR A 110 9.27 1.45 -5.08
N PRO A 111 10.59 1.42 -4.82
CA PRO A 111 11.34 0.16 -4.71
C PRO A 111 10.72 -0.77 -3.65
N LEU A 112 10.60 -2.07 -3.97
CA LEU A 112 10.09 -3.06 -3.02
C LEU A 112 11.20 -3.61 -2.12
N VAL A 113 12.41 -3.71 -2.65
CA VAL A 113 13.58 -4.28 -1.97
C VAL A 113 14.71 -3.24 -1.90
N GLY A 114 15.52 -3.33 -0.84
CA GLY A 114 16.62 -2.40 -0.55
C GLY A 114 16.45 -1.73 0.82
N GLY A 115 17.55 -1.16 1.34
CA GLY A 115 17.54 -0.44 2.63
C GLY A 115 17.49 -1.31 3.89
N VAL A 116 17.71 -2.63 3.75
CA VAL A 116 17.84 -3.59 4.87
C VAL A 116 19.25 -4.17 4.91
N THR A 117 19.70 -4.56 6.10
CA THR A 117 21.04 -5.09 6.35
C THR A 117 20.97 -6.44 7.08
N ALA A 118 22.08 -7.19 7.09
CA ALA A 118 22.19 -8.40 7.90
C ALA A 118 22.06 -8.11 9.42
N GLN A 119 22.37 -6.90 9.87
CA GLN A 119 22.15 -6.50 11.26
C GLN A 119 20.67 -6.34 11.56
N ASP A 120 19.89 -5.76 10.64
CA ASP A 120 18.44 -5.65 10.79
C ASP A 120 17.79 -7.03 10.86
N ILE A 121 18.22 -7.99 10.04
CA ILE A 121 17.78 -9.39 10.10
C ILE A 121 18.06 -9.99 11.48
N ARG A 122 19.24 -9.79 12.06
CA ARG A 122 19.55 -10.28 13.42
C ARG A 122 18.67 -9.60 14.47
N ALA A 123 18.59 -8.28 14.44
CA ALA A 123 17.85 -7.48 15.41
C ALA A 123 16.32 -7.63 15.29
N GLY A 124 15.83 -7.98 14.11
CA GLY A 124 14.40 -7.97 13.77
C GLY A 124 13.79 -6.58 13.72
N ARG A 125 14.62 -5.54 13.62
CA ARG A 125 14.20 -4.14 13.50
C ARG A 125 15.10 -3.43 12.52
N VAL A 126 14.50 -2.67 11.61
CA VAL A 126 15.23 -1.95 10.57
C VAL A 126 15.66 -0.57 11.07
N ASP A 127 16.97 -0.38 11.26
CA ASP A 127 17.54 0.85 11.81
C ASP A 127 17.32 2.06 10.89
N SER A 128 17.30 1.84 9.58
CA SER A 128 17.07 2.89 8.56
C SER A 128 15.65 3.46 8.57
N LEU A 129 14.73 2.90 9.37
CA LEU A 129 13.40 3.47 9.65
C LEU A 129 13.36 4.39 10.87
N LEU A 130 14.43 4.44 11.68
CA LEU A 130 14.48 5.22 12.91
C LEU A 130 14.73 6.72 12.63
N PRO A 131 14.29 7.61 13.54
CA PRO A 131 14.58 9.04 13.43
C PRO A 131 16.08 9.33 13.28
N GLY A 132 16.43 10.20 12.33
CA GLY A 132 17.83 10.55 12.03
C GLY A 132 18.48 9.67 10.96
N ALA A 133 17.86 8.56 10.55
CA ALA A 133 18.32 7.78 9.42
C ALA A 133 18.13 8.56 8.10
N ASN A 134 19.19 8.61 7.29
CA ASN A 134 19.16 9.22 5.96
C ASN A 134 18.81 8.16 4.89
N GLN A 135 17.56 7.68 4.92
CA GLN A 135 17.06 6.73 3.93
C GLN A 135 16.18 7.44 2.89
N PRO A 136 16.63 7.57 1.62
CA PRO A 136 15.88 8.29 0.58
C PRO A 136 14.53 7.66 0.25
N HIS A 137 14.50 6.32 0.15
CA HIS A 137 13.30 5.55 -0.14
C HIS A 137 13.09 4.44 0.89
N ARG A 138 11.87 4.37 1.42
CA ARG A 138 11.45 3.31 2.33
C ARG A 138 10.78 2.20 1.53
N THR A 139 11.42 1.04 1.48
CA THR A 139 10.98 -0.09 0.67
C THR A 139 9.92 -0.92 1.39
N THR A 140 9.22 -1.79 0.66
CA THR A 140 8.27 -2.74 1.24
C THR A 140 8.97 -3.66 2.23
N LEU A 141 10.14 -4.20 1.87
CA LEU A 141 10.88 -5.14 2.72
C LEU A 141 11.37 -4.50 4.03
N MET A 142 11.72 -3.21 4.01
CA MET A 142 12.07 -2.47 5.22
C MET A 142 10.92 -2.44 6.25
N LYS A 143 9.67 -2.35 5.78
CA LYS A 143 8.50 -2.18 6.65
C LYS A 143 7.83 -3.50 7.00
N LEU A 144 7.95 -4.50 6.14
CA LEU A 144 7.27 -5.79 6.27
C LEU A 144 7.59 -6.46 7.61
N SER A 145 6.56 -6.63 8.43
CA SER A 145 6.69 -7.28 9.75
C SER A 145 6.14 -8.71 9.76
N THR A 146 5.24 -9.04 8.84
CA THR A 146 4.56 -10.33 8.74
C THR A 146 4.62 -10.86 7.32
N LEU A 147 5.23 -12.04 7.14
CA LEU A 147 5.46 -12.65 5.84
C LEU A 147 4.14 -13.10 5.18
N SER A 148 3.15 -13.46 5.98
CA SER A 148 1.80 -13.76 5.50
C SER A 148 1.19 -12.60 4.72
N THR A 149 1.48 -11.36 5.09
CA THR A 149 0.98 -10.16 4.41
C THR A 149 1.56 -10.02 3.00
N LEU A 150 2.86 -10.33 2.84
CA LEU A 150 3.48 -10.33 1.52
C LEU A 150 2.88 -11.44 0.65
N TRP A 151 2.75 -12.65 1.21
CA TRP A 151 2.19 -13.80 0.49
C TRP A 151 0.73 -13.54 0.08
N ASP A 152 -0.15 -13.12 1.00
CA ASP A 152 -1.57 -12.85 0.72
C ASP A 152 -1.74 -11.69 -0.28
N TYR A 153 -0.93 -10.64 -0.16
CA TYR A 153 -0.97 -9.53 -1.12
C TYR A 153 -0.65 -9.99 -2.54
N ILE A 154 0.42 -10.79 -2.71
CA ILE A 154 0.78 -11.33 -4.02
C ILE A 154 -0.35 -12.23 -4.55
N ASN A 155 -0.85 -13.17 -3.74
CA ASN A 155 -1.93 -14.09 -4.11
C ASN A 155 -3.22 -13.36 -4.52
N ARG A 156 -3.57 -12.28 -3.82
CA ARG A 156 -4.85 -11.59 -3.99
C ARG A 156 -4.83 -10.50 -5.04
N ALA A 157 -3.72 -9.77 -5.14
CA ALA A 157 -3.65 -8.49 -5.83
C ALA A 157 -2.63 -8.43 -6.97
N MET A 158 -1.77 -9.45 -7.12
CA MET A 158 -0.73 -9.48 -8.15
C MET A 158 -0.94 -10.63 -9.16
N PRO A 159 -0.44 -10.48 -10.40
CA PRO A 159 0.09 -9.24 -11.00
C PRO A 159 -0.97 -8.14 -11.09
N TRP A 160 -0.56 -6.88 -11.04
CA TRP A 160 -1.48 -5.74 -10.92
C TRP A 160 -2.54 -5.67 -12.04
N ASN A 161 -2.19 -6.10 -13.25
CA ASN A 161 -3.08 -6.17 -14.40
C ASN A 161 -3.90 -7.47 -14.50
N ALA A 162 -3.57 -8.49 -13.70
CA ALA A 162 -4.23 -9.78 -13.67
C ALA A 162 -4.26 -10.37 -12.25
N PRO A 163 -4.97 -9.76 -11.28
CA PRO A 163 -5.00 -10.28 -9.90
C PRO A 163 -5.61 -11.69 -9.83
N LYS A 164 -5.15 -12.50 -8.87
CA LYS A 164 -5.64 -13.87 -8.60
C LYS A 164 -5.39 -14.87 -9.73
N THR A 165 -4.42 -14.62 -10.61
CA THR A 165 -4.05 -15.59 -11.67
C THR A 165 -2.89 -16.51 -11.28
N LEU A 166 -2.13 -16.18 -10.23
CA LEU A 166 -1.04 -17.02 -9.74
C LEU A 166 -1.56 -18.22 -8.97
N THR A 167 -0.93 -19.37 -9.18
CA THR A 167 -1.08 -20.56 -8.34
C THR A 167 -0.35 -20.38 -7.00
N ALA A 168 -0.69 -21.19 -5.99
CA ALA A 168 -0.04 -21.12 -4.69
C ALA A 168 1.49 -21.30 -4.78
N ASP A 169 1.96 -22.25 -5.60
CA ASP A 169 3.40 -22.50 -5.83
C ASP A 169 4.11 -21.30 -6.46
N GLU A 170 3.46 -20.63 -7.42
CA GLU A 170 3.98 -19.39 -8.02
C GLU A 170 4.05 -18.25 -7.00
N VAL A 171 3.06 -18.12 -6.11
CA VAL A 171 3.10 -17.13 -5.03
C VAL A 171 4.24 -17.42 -4.05
N TYR A 172 4.49 -18.70 -3.70
CA TYR A 172 5.66 -19.07 -2.90
C TYR A 172 6.97 -18.72 -3.61
N ALA A 173 7.07 -19.00 -4.91
CA ALA A 173 8.25 -18.71 -5.70
C ALA A 173 8.53 -17.20 -5.75
N ALA A 174 7.53 -16.38 -6.08
CA ALA A 174 7.64 -14.92 -6.09
C ALA A 174 8.04 -14.38 -4.71
N THR A 175 7.42 -14.89 -3.64
CA THR A 175 7.75 -14.50 -2.25
C THR A 175 9.21 -14.86 -1.92
N ALA A 176 9.67 -16.06 -2.29
CA ALA A 176 11.04 -16.50 -2.07
C ALA A 176 12.05 -15.59 -2.79
N TYR A 177 11.76 -15.21 -4.04
CA TYR A 177 12.63 -14.34 -4.83
C TYR A 177 12.74 -12.92 -4.24
N ILE A 178 11.62 -12.30 -3.82
CA ILE A 178 11.66 -10.98 -3.15
C ILE A 178 12.52 -11.04 -1.87
N LEU A 179 12.38 -12.11 -1.08
CA LEU A 179 13.18 -12.30 0.13
C LEU A 179 14.66 -12.55 -0.20
N HIS A 180 14.96 -13.26 -1.29
CA HIS A 180 16.32 -13.46 -1.77
C HIS A 180 16.99 -12.15 -2.17
N LEU A 181 16.31 -11.29 -2.94
CA LEU A 181 16.81 -9.96 -3.31
C LEU A 181 17.17 -9.11 -2.07
N GLY A 182 16.47 -9.32 -0.96
CA GLY A 182 16.73 -8.69 0.33
C GLY A 182 17.83 -9.34 1.17
N ASN A 183 18.54 -10.34 0.64
CA ASN A 183 19.49 -11.20 1.37
C ASN A 183 18.86 -11.92 2.58
N VAL A 184 17.53 -12.08 2.59
CA VAL A 184 16.83 -12.82 3.65
C VAL A 184 16.94 -14.32 3.41
N LEU A 185 16.90 -14.78 2.16
CA LEU A 185 17.01 -16.19 1.76
C LEU A 185 18.20 -16.42 0.80
N PRO A 186 18.88 -17.60 0.86
CA PRO A 186 19.91 -17.95 -0.12
C PRO A 186 19.28 -18.30 -1.48
N ALA A 187 20.08 -18.25 -2.55
CA ALA A 187 19.61 -18.41 -3.93
C ALA A 187 19.06 -19.81 -4.27
N ASP A 188 19.43 -20.83 -3.50
CA ASP A 188 19.00 -22.23 -3.65
C ASP A 188 17.80 -22.59 -2.74
N PHE A 189 17.27 -21.62 -1.99
CA PHE A 189 16.19 -21.86 -1.05
C PHE A 189 14.86 -22.21 -1.74
N THR A 190 14.08 -23.09 -1.11
CA THR A 190 12.68 -23.37 -1.47
C THR A 190 11.76 -23.01 -0.32
N LEU A 191 10.90 -22.02 -0.53
CA LEU A 191 9.87 -21.61 0.42
C LEU A 191 8.65 -22.52 0.27
N SER A 192 8.02 -22.89 1.37
CA SER A 192 6.85 -23.77 1.38
C SER A 192 5.91 -23.46 2.54
N ASP A 193 4.71 -24.05 2.49
CA ASP A 193 3.77 -24.00 3.62
C ASP A 193 4.35 -24.57 4.92
N SER A 194 5.30 -25.51 4.82
CA SER A 194 5.91 -26.19 5.96
C SER A 194 7.02 -25.38 6.64
N ASN A 195 7.70 -24.48 5.92
CA ASN A 195 8.86 -23.74 6.45
C ASN A 195 8.65 -22.21 6.55
N ILE A 196 7.56 -21.66 5.99
CA ILE A 196 7.33 -20.21 5.97
C ILE A 196 7.30 -19.58 7.37
N ARG A 197 6.88 -20.35 8.39
CA ARG A 197 6.88 -19.91 9.80
C ARG A 197 8.29 -19.72 10.34
N GLU A 198 9.24 -20.55 9.95
CA GLU A 198 10.65 -20.37 10.32
C GLU A 198 11.25 -19.18 9.55
N VAL A 199 10.87 -19.00 8.28
CA VAL A 199 11.34 -17.86 7.47
C VAL A 199 10.86 -16.52 8.01
N GLN A 200 9.68 -16.47 8.65
CA GLN A 200 9.20 -15.27 9.36
C GLN A 200 10.21 -14.73 10.39
N ASP A 201 10.98 -15.60 11.05
CA ASP A 201 11.97 -15.18 12.04
C ASP A 201 13.20 -14.51 11.41
N ARG A 202 13.35 -14.65 10.08
CA ARG A 202 14.42 -14.00 9.30
C ARG A 202 14.00 -12.64 8.74
N LEU A 203 12.76 -12.20 8.93
CA LEU A 203 12.33 -10.90 8.41
C LEU A 203 13.07 -9.74 9.11
N PRO A 204 13.62 -8.77 8.34
CA PRO A 204 14.40 -7.66 8.89
C PRO A 204 13.63 -6.79 9.90
N ASN A 205 12.31 -6.67 9.75
CA ASN A 205 11.48 -5.79 10.59
C ASN A 205 10.38 -6.53 11.35
N ARG A 206 10.58 -7.82 11.68
CA ARG A 206 9.59 -8.65 12.40
C ARG A 206 9.15 -8.08 13.76
N HIS A 207 9.94 -7.19 14.37
CA HIS A 207 9.65 -6.48 15.62
C HIS A 207 9.40 -4.97 15.41
N GLY A 208 9.10 -4.56 14.17
CA GLY A 208 8.95 -3.15 13.80
C GLY A 208 7.62 -2.52 14.19
N MET A 209 6.60 -3.32 14.48
CA MET A 209 5.27 -2.84 14.88
C MET A 209 5.09 -2.88 16.39
N THR A 210 4.41 -1.88 16.94
CA THR A 210 4.08 -1.82 18.36
C THR A 210 2.72 -1.17 18.57
N THR A 211 1.99 -1.69 19.54
CA THR A 211 0.76 -1.10 20.08
C THR A 211 1.04 -0.21 21.30
N ALA A 212 2.31 -0.08 21.70
CA ALA A 212 2.75 0.79 22.80
C ALA A 212 2.77 2.27 22.37
N HIS A 213 1.59 2.78 22.00
CA HIS A 213 1.37 4.17 21.61
C HIS A 213 0.10 4.71 22.27
N ALA A 214 -0.03 6.03 22.37
CA ALA A 214 -1.16 6.64 23.09
C ALA A 214 -2.40 6.90 22.22
N LEU A 215 -2.41 6.38 21.00
CA LEU A 215 -3.53 6.51 20.08
C LEU A 215 -4.79 5.78 20.59
N TRP A 216 -4.59 4.66 21.31
CA TRP A 216 -5.63 3.87 22.00
C TRP A 216 -5.20 3.66 23.46
N PRO A 217 -5.42 4.65 24.35
CA PRO A 217 -4.96 4.57 25.73
C PRO A 217 -5.77 3.52 26.49
N GLY A 218 -5.08 2.62 27.20
CA GLY A 218 -5.72 1.50 27.89
C GLY A 218 -4.82 0.28 28.00
N LYS A 219 -5.33 -0.79 28.64
CA LYS A 219 -4.59 -2.05 28.84
C LYS A 219 -4.85 -3.07 27.72
N GLU A 220 -5.87 -2.84 26.90
CA GLU A 220 -6.39 -3.78 25.90
C GLU A 220 -5.34 -4.13 24.84
N LEU A 221 -4.52 -3.16 24.45
CA LEU A 221 -3.46 -3.33 23.45
C LEU A 221 -2.05 -3.18 24.05
N GLY A 222 -1.89 -3.24 25.38
CA GLY A 222 -0.59 -3.00 26.02
C GLY A 222 -0.03 -1.58 25.74
N GLY A 223 -0.94 -0.62 25.49
CA GLY A 223 -0.63 0.77 25.17
C GLY A 223 -0.23 1.62 26.37
N THR A 224 -0.13 2.93 26.16
CA THR A 224 0.09 3.86 27.27
C THR A 224 -1.21 4.08 28.05
N ALA A 225 -1.11 4.37 29.35
CA ALA A 225 -2.29 4.67 30.18
C ALA A 225 -2.89 6.06 29.91
N ARG A 226 -2.17 6.92 29.20
CA ARG A 226 -2.54 8.33 28.97
C ARG A 226 -2.43 8.67 27.48
N PRO A 227 -3.38 9.47 26.92
CA PRO A 227 -3.35 9.92 25.53
C PRO A 227 -2.14 10.84 25.25
N ASP A 228 -1.69 10.95 23.99
CA ASP A 228 -0.58 11.85 23.64
C ASP A 228 -0.97 13.33 23.83
N VAL A 229 -2.25 13.65 23.69
CA VAL A 229 -2.80 14.99 23.90
C VAL A 229 -3.46 15.07 25.26
N GLN A 230 -2.90 15.90 26.15
CA GLN A 230 -3.39 16.09 27.53
C GLN A 230 -4.42 17.23 27.66
N GLY A 231 -4.79 17.89 26.56
CA GLY A 231 -5.83 18.93 26.52
C GLY A 231 -5.46 20.26 27.19
N LEU A 232 -4.25 20.42 27.73
CA LEU A 232 -3.78 21.68 28.30
C LEU A 232 -3.34 22.62 27.18
N ALA A 233 -4.24 23.49 26.74
CA ALA A 233 -3.86 24.62 25.90
C ALA A 233 -2.88 25.51 26.67
N CYS A 234 -1.84 25.97 25.98
CA CYS A 234 -0.98 27.00 26.55
C CYS A 234 -1.78 28.31 26.65
N MET A 235 -1.79 28.92 27.84
CA MET A 235 -2.59 30.12 28.13
C MET A 235 -1.75 31.41 28.21
N LYS A 236 -0.43 31.30 28.34
CA LYS A 236 0.50 32.44 28.45
C LYS A 236 1.88 32.06 27.93
N ASP A 237 2.55 32.98 27.24
CA ASP A 237 3.92 32.84 26.71
C ASP A 237 4.12 31.61 25.80
N CYS A 238 3.11 31.30 24.99
CA CYS A 238 3.12 30.16 24.08
C CYS A 238 4.12 30.37 22.95
N LYS A 239 4.85 29.31 22.55
CA LYS A 239 5.69 29.35 21.34
C LYS A 239 4.80 29.70 20.14
N ALA A 240 4.91 30.93 19.67
CA ALA A 240 4.00 31.53 18.70
C ALA A 240 4.18 31.05 17.25
N GLN A 241 5.22 30.27 16.95
CA GLN A 241 5.54 29.97 15.56
C GLN A 241 5.54 28.47 15.29
N ALA A 242 4.47 28.02 14.64
CA ALA A 242 4.51 26.80 13.87
C ALA A 242 5.48 27.01 12.69
N VAL A 243 6.66 26.39 12.75
CA VAL A 243 7.57 26.37 11.60
C VAL A 243 6.97 25.45 10.55
N VAL A 244 6.53 26.02 9.43
CA VAL A 244 6.03 25.26 8.28
C VAL A 244 7.21 24.48 7.67
N LYS A 245 7.29 23.18 7.99
CA LYS A 245 8.34 22.28 7.48
C LYS A 245 8.03 21.68 6.10
N SER A 246 6.77 21.72 5.68
CA SER A 246 6.31 21.21 4.39
C SER A 246 5.06 21.98 3.96
N PHE A 247 4.96 22.28 2.66
CA PHE A 247 3.78 22.88 2.03
C PHE A 247 3.58 22.24 0.66
N LEU A 248 2.32 22.15 0.22
CA LEU A 248 2.02 21.73 -1.15
C LEU A 248 2.49 22.82 -2.13
N PRO A 249 3.29 22.50 -3.16
CA PRO A 249 3.62 23.45 -4.23
C PRO A 249 2.36 23.99 -4.91
N ASP A 250 2.43 25.21 -5.45
CA ASP A 250 1.27 25.89 -6.04
C ASP A 250 0.55 25.06 -7.11
N TYR A 251 1.31 24.40 -7.98
CA TYR A 251 0.77 23.53 -9.02
C TYR A 251 0.00 22.31 -8.45
N ALA A 252 0.31 21.89 -7.22
CA ALA A 252 -0.29 20.73 -6.56
C ALA A 252 -1.48 21.12 -5.67
N ARG A 253 -1.55 22.37 -5.18
CA ARG A 253 -2.58 22.81 -4.22
C ARG A 253 -4.00 22.62 -4.74
N ASN A 254 -4.24 22.89 -6.03
CA ASN A 254 -5.57 22.80 -6.64
C ASN A 254 -5.68 21.69 -7.71
N ALA A 255 -4.73 20.74 -7.75
CA ALA A 255 -4.67 19.71 -8.78
C ALA A 255 -5.88 18.75 -8.77
N HIS A 256 -6.57 18.67 -7.62
CA HIS A 256 -7.77 17.84 -7.43
C HIS A 256 -9.02 18.69 -7.13
N GLY A 257 -9.04 19.95 -7.57
CA GLY A 257 -10.09 20.90 -7.21
C GLY A 257 -9.88 21.51 -5.81
N ASN A 258 -10.88 22.26 -5.35
CA ASN A 258 -10.77 23.06 -4.14
C ASN A 258 -10.74 22.19 -2.87
N LEU A 259 -9.72 22.29 -2.02
CA LEU A 259 -9.58 21.43 -0.83
C LEU A 259 -10.60 21.74 0.26
N VAL A 260 -11.14 22.96 0.31
CA VAL A 260 -12.22 23.32 1.24
C VAL A 260 -13.49 22.51 0.98
N ASP A 261 -13.79 22.24 -0.29
CA ASP A 261 -14.99 21.50 -0.71
C ASP A 261 -14.86 19.99 -0.44
N GLN A 262 -13.64 19.50 -0.29
CA GLN A 262 -13.31 18.09 0.00
C GLN A 262 -13.22 17.80 1.49
N SER A 263 -13.23 18.84 2.32
CA SER A 263 -13.13 18.72 3.77
C SER A 263 -14.51 18.85 4.40
N ARG A 264 -14.76 18.07 5.46
CA ARG A 264 -16.02 18.20 6.20
C ARG A 264 -16.10 19.58 6.85
N LEU A 265 -17.30 20.18 6.81
CA LEU A 265 -17.62 21.43 7.52
C LEU A 265 -17.65 21.27 9.05
N VAL A 266 -17.41 20.07 9.59
CA VAL A 266 -17.37 19.78 11.03
C VAL A 266 -16.10 18.99 11.36
N GLY A 267 -15.42 19.38 12.44
CA GLY A 267 -14.14 18.80 12.86
C GLY A 267 -13.06 19.86 13.09
N VAL A 268 -11.93 19.43 13.68
CA VAL A 268 -10.79 20.29 14.01
C VAL A 268 -9.97 20.71 12.78
N SER A 269 -9.98 19.89 11.72
CA SER A 269 -9.34 20.20 10.44
C SER A 269 -10.33 20.90 9.53
N ARG A 270 -10.01 22.13 9.14
CA ARG A 270 -10.74 22.87 8.10
C ARG A 270 -9.99 22.73 6.79
N GLY A 271 -10.72 22.52 5.69
CA GLY A 271 -10.11 22.53 4.37
C GLY A 271 -9.64 23.94 4.01
N ALA A 272 -8.54 24.03 3.27
CA ALA A 272 -8.01 25.30 2.80
C ALA A 272 -8.65 25.66 1.44
N ASP A 273 -9.02 26.92 1.24
CA ASP A 273 -9.45 27.40 -0.07
C ASP A 273 -8.23 27.49 -1.01
N THR A 274 -8.13 26.53 -1.93
CA THR A 274 -7.00 26.40 -2.87
C THR A 274 -7.21 27.16 -4.17
N THR A 275 -8.33 27.87 -4.32
CA THR A 275 -8.49 28.88 -5.38
C THR A 275 -7.69 30.15 -5.10
N ARG A 276 -7.20 30.31 -3.86
CA ARG A 276 -6.43 31.49 -3.41
C ARG A 276 -4.93 31.18 -3.31
N PRO A 277 -4.06 32.19 -3.51
CA PRO A 277 -2.62 32.04 -3.29
C PRO A 277 -2.30 31.49 -1.91
N PRO A 278 -1.16 30.79 -1.72
CA PRO A 278 -0.80 30.26 -0.41
C PRO A 278 -0.68 31.43 0.56
N GLN A 279 -1.29 31.31 1.74
CA GLN A 279 -1.03 32.29 2.78
C GLN A 279 0.47 32.27 3.11
N ALA A 280 1.08 33.45 3.14
CA ALA A 280 2.51 33.61 3.37
C ALA A 280 2.93 32.96 4.70
N ARG A 281 4.20 32.55 4.79
CA ARG A 281 4.83 31.76 5.88
C ARG A 281 4.66 32.30 7.31
N ASN A 282 4.05 33.45 7.50
CA ASN A 282 3.85 34.13 8.78
C ASN A 282 2.37 34.14 9.18
N PHE A 283 1.76 32.95 9.28
CA PHE A 283 0.39 32.84 9.79
C PHE A 283 0.38 32.80 11.33
N GLU A 284 -0.35 33.72 11.95
CA GLU A 284 -0.81 33.54 13.34
C GLU A 284 -2.04 32.62 13.34
N PRO A 285 -2.06 31.52 14.12
CA PRO A 285 -3.19 30.62 14.12
C PRO A 285 -4.43 31.22 14.80
N ASN A 286 -5.58 31.16 14.09
CA ASN A 286 -6.96 31.27 14.61
C ASN A 286 -7.55 32.66 14.94
N LEU A 287 -7.50 33.65 14.04
CA LEU A 287 -8.30 34.87 14.23
C LEU A 287 -9.26 35.30 13.11
N ASP A 288 -9.14 34.81 11.87
CA ASP A 288 -9.83 35.48 10.74
C ASP A 288 -10.85 34.65 9.94
N VAL A 289 -11.54 33.67 10.57
CA VAL A 289 -12.68 33.00 9.89
C VAL A 289 -13.93 33.90 9.86
N ALA A 290 -14.05 34.86 10.79
CA ALA A 290 -15.22 35.74 10.90
C ALA A 290 -15.28 36.88 9.87
N ARG A 291 -14.20 37.14 9.12
CA ARG A 291 -14.16 38.24 8.13
C ARG A 291 -14.46 37.80 6.70
N TYR A 292 -14.60 36.50 6.43
CA TYR A 292 -14.61 36.00 5.05
C TYR A 292 -15.95 36.13 4.31
N GLU A 293 -17.09 36.22 5.03
CA GLU A 293 -18.42 36.23 4.38
C GLU A 293 -18.78 37.53 3.63
N ARG A 294 -17.91 38.55 3.58
CA ARG A 294 -18.31 39.89 3.10
C ARG A 294 -17.65 40.40 1.82
N SER A 295 -16.92 39.58 1.06
CA SER A 295 -16.19 40.08 -0.14
C SER A 295 -16.47 39.36 -1.47
N SER A 296 -17.50 38.51 -1.54
CA SER A 296 -17.87 37.85 -2.80
C SER A 296 -18.63 38.79 -3.74
N SER A 297 -17.92 39.55 -4.59
CA SER A 297 -18.46 40.07 -5.86
C SER A 297 -17.39 40.66 -6.79
N ALA A 298 -16.76 39.83 -7.64
CA ALA A 298 -16.34 40.23 -9.01
C ALA A 298 -15.83 39.01 -9.83
N PRO A 299 -16.13 38.92 -11.14
CA PRO A 299 -15.61 37.87 -12.02
C PRO A 299 -14.30 38.31 -12.72
N GLU A 300 -13.32 37.40 -12.79
CA GLU A 300 -12.06 37.62 -13.51
C GLU A 300 -12.14 37.18 -14.99
N LYS A 301 -11.62 38.04 -15.88
CA LYS A 301 -11.42 37.78 -17.32
C LYS A 301 -10.02 37.20 -17.56
N GLY A 302 -9.95 36.13 -18.36
CA GLY A 302 -8.70 35.46 -18.74
C GLY A 302 -7.88 36.22 -19.79
N ALA A 303 -6.55 36.04 -19.72
CA ALA A 303 -5.60 36.51 -20.73
C ALA A 303 -4.92 35.31 -21.40
N LYS A 304 -4.97 35.31 -22.74
CA LYS A 304 -4.30 34.37 -23.65
C LYS A 304 -2.86 34.86 -23.92
N ALA A 305 -1.91 33.94 -23.98
CA ALA A 305 -0.58 34.18 -24.58
C ALA A 305 -0.38 33.23 -25.77
N ALA A 306 0.16 33.79 -26.85
CA ALA A 306 0.31 33.17 -28.17
C ALA A 306 1.66 32.45 -28.37
N LEU A 307 1.65 31.48 -29.30
CA LEU A 307 2.79 30.67 -29.78
C LEU A 307 3.47 31.29 -31.03
N PRO A 308 4.73 30.92 -31.34
CA PRO A 308 5.27 30.95 -32.69
C PRO A 308 5.13 29.61 -33.44
N ALA A 309 5.30 29.71 -34.75
CA ALA A 309 4.73 28.89 -35.82
C ALA A 309 5.41 27.54 -36.13
N ALA A 310 4.65 26.74 -36.89
CA ALA A 310 4.87 25.36 -37.28
C ALA A 310 6.05 25.13 -38.25
N ALA A 311 6.69 23.96 -38.12
CA ALA A 311 7.52 23.35 -39.15
C ALA A 311 6.81 22.10 -39.73
N THR A 312 6.85 21.98 -41.04
CA THR A 312 6.20 21.01 -41.92
C THR A 312 6.77 19.59 -41.79
N THR A 313 5.89 18.57 -41.79
CA THR A 313 6.22 17.13 -41.75
C THR A 313 6.05 16.44 -43.11
N ALA A 314 7.00 15.55 -43.45
CA ALA A 314 6.86 14.51 -44.47
C ALA A 314 5.90 13.38 -44.00
N PRO A 315 5.37 12.52 -44.89
CA PRO A 315 4.33 11.54 -44.53
C PRO A 315 4.92 10.33 -43.79
N ILE A 316 4.38 10.01 -42.61
CA ILE A 316 4.69 8.81 -41.82
C ILE A 316 3.60 7.75 -42.08
N PRO A 317 3.91 6.44 -42.13
CA PRO A 317 2.93 5.38 -42.42
C PRO A 317 1.76 5.38 -41.43
N ALA A 318 0.54 5.36 -41.95
CA ALA A 318 -0.69 5.35 -41.15
C ALA A 318 -1.04 3.93 -40.69
N GLY A 319 -1.35 3.75 -39.39
CA GLY A 319 -1.86 2.51 -38.79
C GLY A 319 -1.10 2.08 -37.54
N THR A 320 -1.67 1.16 -36.74
CA THR A 320 -1.03 0.68 -35.49
C THR A 320 0.31 -0.01 -35.78
N ALA A 321 0.43 -0.68 -36.93
CA ALA A 321 1.69 -1.30 -37.37
C ALA A 321 2.86 -0.29 -37.49
N GLY A 322 2.58 0.98 -37.80
CA GLY A 322 3.59 2.03 -37.91
C GLY A 322 4.06 2.61 -36.58
N VAL A 323 3.35 2.36 -35.48
CA VAL A 323 3.65 2.92 -34.14
C VAL A 323 3.88 1.87 -33.06
N MET A 324 3.47 0.62 -33.28
CA MET A 324 3.60 -0.45 -32.28
C MET A 324 5.03 -0.66 -31.76
N PRO A 325 6.08 -0.63 -32.62
CA PRO A 325 7.46 -0.72 -32.11
C PRO A 325 7.83 0.43 -31.17
N LEU A 326 7.35 1.65 -31.42
CA LEU A 326 7.56 2.79 -30.53
C LEU A 326 6.80 2.63 -29.21
N LEU A 327 5.56 2.15 -29.27
CA LEU A 327 4.74 1.90 -28.08
C LEU A 327 5.36 0.80 -27.18
N GLN A 328 5.90 -0.26 -27.77
CA GLN A 328 6.57 -1.34 -27.04
C GLN A 328 7.92 -0.88 -26.47
N LYS A 329 8.75 -0.24 -27.29
CA LYS A 329 10.08 0.27 -26.88
C LYS A 329 10.00 1.23 -25.69
N ASN A 330 8.94 2.03 -25.62
CA ASN A 330 8.73 3.01 -24.56
C ASN A 330 7.68 2.55 -23.54
N ALA A 331 7.45 1.24 -23.44
CA ALA A 331 6.56 0.59 -22.46
C ALA A 331 5.14 1.18 -22.35
N CYS A 332 4.65 1.86 -23.39
CA CYS A 332 3.34 2.52 -23.38
C CYS A 332 2.21 1.50 -23.20
N VAL A 333 2.38 0.29 -23.76
CA VAL A 333 1.42 -0.83 -23.69
C VAL A 333 1.33 -1.48 -22.31
N ALA A 334 2.25 -1.18 -21.39
CA ALA A 334 2.16 -1.63 -20.00
C ALA A 334 1.08 -0.84 -19.22
N CYS A 335 0.86 0.42 -19.61
CA CYS A 335 -0.07 1.33 -18.95
C CYS A 335 -1.33 1.62 -19.77
N HIS A 336 -1.29 1.45 -21.09
CA HIS A 336 -2.38 1.79 -22.01
C HIS A 336 -2.75 0.57 -22.86
N GLY A 337 -4.00 0.12 -22.79
CA GLY A 337 -4.54 -0.87 -23.73
C GLY A 337 -4.99 -0.20 -25.03
N MET A 338 -5.15 -0.99 -26.10
CA MET A 338 -5.73 -0.50 -27.35
C MET A 338 -7.17 -0.05 -27.14
N ASP A 339 -7.99 -0.96 -26.61
CA ASP A 339 -9.42 -0.76 -26.34
C ASP A 339 -9.72 -0.73 -24.84
N SER A 340 -8.91 -1.42 -24.03
CA SER A 340 -9.10 -1.55 -22.59
C SER A 340 -8.33 -0.50 -21.80
N LYS A 341 -8.97 0.01 -20.74
CA LYS A 341 -8.31 0.82 -19.71
C LYS A 341 -7.43 -0.10 -18.84
N LEU A 342 -6.17 0.29 -18.63
CA LEU A 342 -5.21 -0.39 -17.74
C LEU A 342 -4.85 0.58 -16.59
N VAL A 343 -3.59 1.04 -16.52
CA VAL A 343 -3.14 2.12 -15.62
C VAL A 343 -3.74 3.45 -16.06
N GLY A 344 -3.58 3.75 -17.35
CA GLY A 344 -4.14 4.90 -18.04
C GLY A 344 -5.35 4.54 -18.89
N PRO A 345 -6.00 5.54 -19.50
CA PRO A 345 -7.06 5.33 -20.48
C PRO A 345 -6.58 4.51 -21.67
N SER A 346 -7.47 3.84 -22.38
CA SER A 346 -7.10 3.17 -23.63
C SER A 346 -6.66 4.17 -24.70
N PHE A 347 -5.87 3.72 -25.68
CA PHE A 347 -5.48 4.59 -26.80
C PHE A 347 -6.69 5.10 -27.57
N ARG A 348 -7.76 4.30 -27.68
CA ARG A 348 -9.03 4.74 -28.26
C ARG A 348 -9.77 5.77 -27.42
N GLU A 349 -9.75 5.66 -26.09
CA GLU A 349 -10.33 6.68 -25.21
C GLU A 349 -9.59 8.02 -25.36
N ILE A 350 -8.26 7.98 -25.45
CA ILE A 350 -7.44 9.17 -25.70
C ILE A 350 -7.81 9.79 -27.05
N ALA A 351 -7.83 8.97 -28.11
CA ALA A 351 -8.19 9.41 -29.45
C ALA A 351 -9.60 10.03 -29.49
N ALA A 352 -10.57 9.40 -28.83
CA ALA A 352 -11.95 9.89 -28.77
C ALA A 352 -12.08 11.23 -28.04
N LYS A 353 -11.36 11.42 -26.92
CA LYS A 353 -11.41 12.67 -26.14
C LYS A 353 -10.81 13.86 -26.90
N TYR A 354 -9.77 13.62 -27.71
CA TYR A 354 -9.03 14.69 -28.39
C TYR A 354 -9.32 14.80 -29.89
N LYS A 355 -10.30 14.07 -30.41
CA LYS A 355 -10.65 14.04 -31.84
C LYS A 355 -10.95 15.42 -32.45
N ASP A 356 -11.53 16.33 -31.66
CA ASP A 356 -11.92 17.69 -32.11
C ASP A 356 -10.93 18.77 -31.62
N HIS A 357 -9.80 18.36 -31.03
CA HIS A 357 -8.81 19.32 -30.55
C HIS A 357 -8.04 19.91 -31.72
N ALA A 358 -8.22 21.20 -32.00
CA ALA A 358 -7.65 21.89 -33.17
C ALA A 358 -6.12 21.76 -33.30
N ASP A 359 -5.42 21.54 -32.18
CA ASP A 359 -3.98 21.30 -32.14
C ASP A 359 -3.62 19.96 -31.47
N ALA A 360 -4.40 18.90 -31.77
CA ALA A 360 -4.29 17.59 -31.11
C ALA A 360 -2.86 17.04 -31.16
N VAL A 361 -2.17 17.18 -32.29
CA VAL A 361 -0.83 16.60 -32.48
C VAL A 361 0.20 17.26 -31.56
N ASN A 362 0.30 18.60 -31.55
CA ASN A 362 1.27 19.27 -30.67
C ASN A 362 0.91 19.13 -29.20
N TYR A 363 -0.40 19.21 -28.87
CA TYR A 363 -0.86 19.03 -27.51
C TYR A 363 -0.52 17.62 -26.98
N LEU A 364 -0.87 16.57 -27.73
CA LEU A 364 -0.60 15.19 -27.33
C LEU A 364 0.90 14.88 -27.33
N SER A 365 1.67 15.35 -28.32
CA SER A 365 3.13 15.21 -28.35
C SER A 365 3.77 15.85 -27.12
N GLY A 366 3.35 17.07 -26.77
CA GLY A 366 3.78 17.76 -25.56
C GLY A 366 3.42 17.00 -24.28
N LYS A 367 2.20 16.46 -24.20
CA LYS A 367 1.75 15.64 -23.05
C LYS A 367 2.49 14.32 -22.93
N ILE A 368 2.80 13.65 -24.03
CA ILE A 368 3.59 12.42 -24.03
C ILE A 368 4.98 12.70 -23.45
N ARG A 369 5.63 13.78 -23.88
CA ARG A 369 7.00 14.12 -23.44
C ARG A 369 7.06 14.69 -22.03
N ALA A 370 6.09 15.51 -21.64
CA ALA A 370 6.07 16.16 -20.33
C ALA A 370 5.38 15.33 -19.24
N GLY A 371 4.65 14.28 -19.63
CA GLY A 371 3.73 13.58 -18.74
C GLY A 371 2.48 14.41 -18.45
N GLY A 372 1.65 13.91 -17.55
CA GLY A 372 0.44 14.63 -17.15
C GLY A 372 -0.34 13.96 -16.04
N GLN A 373 -1.08 14.75 -15.27
CA GLN A 373 -1.93 14.29 -14.18
C GLN A 373 -3.27 15.03 -14.17
N GLY A 374 -4.30 14.43 -13.58
CA GLY A 374 -5.61 15.06 -13.35
C GLY A 374 -6.64 14.95 -14.49
N VAL A 375 -6.23 14.74 -15.74
CA VAL A 375 -7.16 14.67 -16.88
C VAL A 375 -7.94 13.34 -16.95
N TRP A 376 -7.34 12.26 -16.45
CA TRP A 376 -7.84 10.89 -16.53
C TRP A 376 -7.96 10.19 -15.17
N GLY A 377 -7.80 10.95 -14.08
CA GLY A 377 -7.81 10.44 -12.71
C GLY A 377 -6.59 10.88 -11.91
N SER A 378 -6.38 10.21 -10.78
CA SER A 378 -5.29 10.48 -9.83
C SER A 378 -3.93 9.91 -10.26
N MET A 379 -3.91 8.92 -11.16
CA MET A 379 -2.67 8.34 -11.69
C MET A 379 -2.02 9.31 -12.68
N ALA A 380 -0.78 9.70 -12.41
CA ALA A 380 0.02 10.53 -13.30
C ALA A 380 0.63 9.68 -14.41
N MET A 381 0.50 10.12 -15.66
CA MET A 381 1.28 9.61 -16.78
C MET A 381 2.71 10.14 -16.66
N PRO A 382 3.74 9.27 -16.55
CA PRO A 382 5.13 9.70 -16.46
C PRO A 382 5.59 10.35 -17.77
N ALA A 383 6.52 11.30 -17.65
CA ALA A 383 7.17 11.93 -18.79
C ALA A 383 7.94 10.89 -19.63
N GLN A 384 7.79 10.92 -20.95
CA GLN A 384 8.47 10.01 -21.85
C GLN A 384 9.68 10.69 -22.52
N SER A 385 10.82 10.01 -22.52
CA SER A 385 12.08 10.47 -23.11
C SER A 385 12.12 10.30 -24.64
N LEU A 386 11.04 10.69 -25.31
CA LEU A 386 10.88 10.59 -26.76
C LEU A 386 11.40 11.86 -27.47
N SER A 387 11.95 11.67 -28.67
CA SER A 387 12.24 12.79 -29.56
C SER A 387 10.95 13.51 -29.97
N LEU A 388 11.08 14.76 -30.44
CA LEU A 388 9.95 15.51 -31.00
C LEU A 388 9.30 14.75 -32.17
N ALA A 389 10.12 14.10 -33.01
CA ALA A 389 9.62 13.33 -34.15
C ALA A 389 8.82 12.09 -33.70
N GLU A 390 9.35 11.28 -32.79
CA GLU A 390 8.67 10.06 -32.32
C GLU A 390 7.39 10.38 -31.55
N SER A 391 7.41 11.40 -30.68
CA SER A 391 6.21 11.84 -29.95
C SER A 391 5.14 12.44 -30.87
N ALA A 392 5.54 13.18 -31.91
CA ALA A 392 4.61 13.69 -32.92
C ALA A 392 3.98 12.55 -33.74
N GLN A 393 4.75 11.51 -34.08
CA GLN A 393 4.25 10.32 -34.75
C GLN A 393 3.18 9.59 -33.93
N LEU A 394 3.41 9.39 -32.63
CA LEU A 394 2.41 8.79 -31.73
C LEU A 394 1.17 9.68 -31.60
N ALA A 395 1.37 11.00 -31.42
CA ALA A 395 0.29 11.96 -31.30
C ALA A 395 -0.57 12.05 -32.57
N GLN A 396 0.03 11.94 -33.74
CA GLN A 396 -0.65 11.94 -35.03
C GLN A 396 -1.50 10.68 -35.20
N TRP A 397 -0.99 9.51 -34.82
CA TRP A 397 -1.78 8.28 -34.82
C TRP A 397 -2.98 8.35 -33.86
N LEU A 398 -2.80 8.92 -32.66
CA LEU A 398 -3.90 9.16 -31.71
C LEU A 398 -4.95 10.12 -32.28
N ALA A 399 -4.53 11.24 -32.87
CA ALA A 399 -5.42 12.21 -33.49
C ALA A 399 -6.22 11.62 -34.67
N LEU A 400 -5.66 10.62 -35.37
CA LEU A 400 -6.32 9.90 -36.45
C LEU A 400 -7.25 8.77 -35.96
N GLY A 401 -7.49 8.67 -34.66
CA GLY A 401 -8.46 7.73 -34.09
C GLY A 401 -7.85 6.45 -33.51
N ALA A 402 -6.52 6.38 -33.33
CA ALA A 402 -5.82 5.18 -32.87
C ALA A 402 -6.20 3.92 -33.68
N LYS A 403 -6.24 4.06 -35.01
CA LYS A 403 -6.72 3.00 -35.91
C LYS A 403 -5.75 1.80 -35.91
N PRO A 404 -6.28 0.56 -36.01
CA PRO A 404 -5.48 -0.67 -36.16
C PRO A 404 -4.43 -0.60 -37.26
#